data_AF-A0A7V0ZMR9-F1
#
_entry.id   AF-A0A7V0ZMR9-F1
#
_cell.length_a   1.000
_cell.length_b   1.000
_cell.length_c   1.000
_cell.angle_alpha   90.00
_cell.angle_beta   90.00
_cell.angle_gamma   90.00
#
_symmetry.space_group_name_H-M   'P 1'
#
loop_
_entity.id
_entity.type
_entity.pdbx_description
1 polymer ?
#
loop_
_entity_poly.entity_id
_entity_poly.type
_entity_poly.pdbx_seq_one_letter_code
_entity_poly.pdbx_strand_id
1 'polypeptide(L)' 'MGDYVRQMPHQGSDDMARPPSAAMRFHIDVPLLLLLMALTVYGLFVLYSASGQSMAAVIRQGRYFLVAYVIMILG' A
#
# COMPACT_ATOMS: atom_id res chain seq x y z
N MET A 1 10.45 46.02 -40.73
CA MET A 1 9.58 45.61 -39.61
C MET A 1 9.32 44.13 -39.81
N GLY A 2 10.17 43.29 -39.23
CA GLY A 2 10.07 41.84 -39.38
C GLY A 2 9.02 41.34 -38.41
N ASP A 3 7.95 40.79 -38.95
CA ASP A 3 6.88 40.19 -38.18
C ASP A 3 7.45 39.00 -37.41
N TYR A 4 7.60 39.19 -36.11
CA TYR A 4 7.86 38.09 -35.20
C TYR A 4 6.63 37.19 -35.24
N VAL A 5 6.69 36.19 -36.12
CA VAL A 5 5.83 35.01 -36.12
C VAL A 5 6.12 34.28 -34.82
N ARG A 6 5.52 34.79 -33.75
CA ARG A 6 5.35 34.15 -32.46
C ARG A 6 4.20 33.16 -32.62
N GLN A 7 4.44 32.13 -33.43
CA GLN A 7 3.71 30.88 -33.32
C GLN A 7 4.69 29.90 -32.70
N MET A 8 4.54 29.69 -31.40
CA MET A 8 5.14 28.52 -30.77
C MET A 8 4.56 27.32 -31.53
N PRO A 9 5.41 26.49 -32.16
CA PRO A 9 4.92 25.32 -32.89
C PRO A 9 4.18 24.49 -31.86
N HIS A 10 2.87 24.35 -32.11
CA HIS A 10 2.02 23.27 -31.67
C HIS A 10 2.43 22.73 -30.31
N GLN A 11 1.82 23.35 -29.30
CA GLN A 11 1.48 22.80 -28.01
C GLN A 11 0.94 21.36 -28.16
N GLY A 12 1.83 20.42 -28.48
CA GLY A 12 1.67 19.00 -28.38
C GLY A 12 1.92 18.64 -26.94
N SER A 13 1.04 19.13 -26.07
CA SER A 13 0.86 18.65 -24.70
C SER A 13 0.29 17.23 -24.66
N ASP A 14 0.41 16.47 -25.77
CA ASP A 14 0.01 15.07 -25.86
C ASP A 14 0.93 14.15 -25.05
N ASP A 15 2.15 14.60 -24.70
CA ASP A 15 3.04 13.88 -23.77
C ASP A 15 2.65 14.03 -22.29
N MET A 16 1.70 14.90 -21.96
CA MET A 16 1.18 15.04 -20.58
C MET A 16 -0.09 14.20 -20.32
N ALA A 17 -0.59 13.47 -21.32
CA ALA A 17 -1.78 12.66 -21.19
C ALA A 17 -1.46 11.16 -21.01
N ARG A 18 -0.40 10.81 -20.28
CA ARG A 18 -0.33 9.46 -19.70
C ARG A 18 -1.29 9.49 -18.51
N PRO A 19 -2.49 8.88 -18.59
CA PRO A 19 -3.35 8.80 -17.42
C PRO A 19 -2.51 8.17 -16.31
N PRO A 20 -2.43 8.78 -15.11
CA PRO A 20 -1.74 8.15 -14.01
C PRO A 20 -2.38 6.77 -13.86
N SER A 21 -1.58 5.74 -14.09
CA SER A 21 -2.02 4.36 -14.02
C SER A 21 -2.78 4.20 -12.71
N ALA A 22 -3.85 3.42 -12.70
CA ALA A 22 -4.58 3.15 -11.46
C ALA A 22 -3.62 2.70 -10.32
N ALA A 23 -2.46 2.15 -10.65
CA ALA A 23 -1.34 1.85 -9.76
C ALA A 23 -0.71 3.05 -9.02
N MET A 24 -0.77 4.30 -9.53
CA MET A 24 -0.35 5.51 -8.80
C MET A 24 -1.49 6.13 -7.99
N ARG A 25 -2.75 5.82 -8.33
CA ARG A 25 -3.94 6.28 -7.60
C ARG A 25 -4.31 5.36 -6.44
N PHE A 26 -3.91 4.08 -6.51
CA PHE A 26 -3.89 3.15 -5.38
C PHE A 26 -2.65 3.41 -4.49
N HIS A 27 -2.61 4.56 -3.82
CA HIS A 27 -1.80 4.77 -2.60
C HIS A 27 -2.40 3.98 -1.41
N ILE A 28 -2.72 2.70 -1.62
CA ILE A 28 -2.65 1.77 -0.50
C ILE A 28 -1.15 1.51 -0.42
N ASP A 29 -0.52 1.80 0.72
CA ASP A 29 0.90 1.52 0.92
C ASP A 29 1.13 -0.01 0.92
N VAL A 30 0.91 -0.69 -0.20
CA VAL A 30 1.00 -2.14 -0.38
C VAL A 30 2.35 -2.66 0.14
N PRO A 31 3.50 -1.99 -0.10
CA PRO A 31 4.76 -2.40 0.53
C PRO A 31 4.72 -2.37 2.05
N LEU A 32 4.08 -1.37 2.64
CA LEU A 32 3.98 -1.16 4.08
C LEU A 32 2.97 -2.12 4.72
N LEU A 33 1.87 -2.43 4.03
CA LEU A 33 0.91 -3.46 4.41
C LEU A 33 1.53 -4.86 4.35
N LEU A 34 2.35 -5.14 3.34
CA LEU A 34 3.12 -6.39 3.25
C LEU A 34 4.15 -6.48 4.38
N LEU A 35 4.88 -5.41 4.66
CA LEU A 35 5.83 -5.36 5.78
C LEU A 35 5.12 -5.57 7.13
N LEU A 36 3.96 -4.94 7.32
CA LEU A 36 3.13 -5.11 8.52
C LEU A 36 2.62 -6.54 8.64
N MET A 37 2.12 -7.15 7.56
CA MET A 37 1.73 -8.57 7.53
C MET A 37 2.92 -9.48 7.88
N ALA A 38 4.10 -9.25 7.31
CA ALA A 38 5.29 -10.01 7.64
C ALA A 38 5.64 -9.89 9.13
N LEU A 39 5.56 -8.68 9.70
CA LEU A 39 5.83 -8.42 11.11
C LEU A 39 4.82 -9.13 12.03
N THR A 40 3.53 -9.13 11.68
CA THR A 40 2.51 -9.84 12.48
C THR A 40 2.71 -11.36 12.44
N VAL A 41 3.00 -11.94 11.27
CA VAL A 41 3.30 -13.37 11.15
C VAL A 41 4.53 -13.74 11.97
N TYR A 42 5.60 -12.95 11.87
CA TYR A 42 6.81 -13.16 12.67
C TYR A 42 6.53 -13.02 14.17
N GLY A 43 5.77 -12.00 14.59
CA GLY A 43 5.35 -11.81 15.97
C GLY A 43 4.52 -12.99 16.52
N LEU A 44 3.63 -13.55 15.72
CA LEU A 44 2.87 -14.76 16.08
C LEU A 44 3.78 -15.99 16.19
N PHE A 45 4.80 -16.12 15.35
CA PHE A 45 5.79 -17.19 15.47
C PHE A 45 6.61 -17.08 16.76
N VAL A 46 7.03 -15.86 17.11
CA VAL A 46 7.73 -15.59 18.39
C VAL A 46 6.81 -15.87 19.57
N LEU A 47 5.54 -15.44 19.50
CA LEU A 47 4.54 -15.72 20.54
C LEU A 47 4.28 -17.22 20.71
N TYR A 48 4.17 -17.96 19.60
CA TYR A 48 4.05 -19.41 19.64
C TYR A 48 5.23 -20.04 20.36
N SER A 49 6.45 -19.62 20.01
CA SER A 49 7.68 -20.11 20.64
C SER A 49 7.76 -19.77 22.13
N ALA A 50 7.40 -18.54 22.51
CA ALA A 50 7.44 -18.07 23.90
C ALA A 50 6.32 -18.64 24.78
N SER A 51 5.16 -18.96 24.20
CA SER A 51 4.00 -19.50 24.93
C SER A 51 4.06 -21.02 25.16
N GLY A 52 5.22 -21.64 24.92
CA GLY A 52 5.37 -23.09 25.03
C GLY A 52 4.62 -23.83 23.92
N GLN A 53 4.64 -23.31 22.69
CA GLN A 53 3.94 -23.88 21.54
C GLN A 53 2.41 -23.91 21.69
N SER A 54 1.84 -22.95 22.45
CA SER A 54 0.39 -22.85 22.64
C SER A 54 -0.31 -22.25 21.43
N MET A 55 -0.98 -23.10 20.65
CA MET A 55 -1.83 -22.65 19.54
C MET A 55 -3.01 -21.77 20.03
N ALA A 56 -3.50 -21.98 21.25
CA ALA A 56 -4.56 -21.17 21.84
C ALA A 56 -4.15 -19.70 21.99
N ALA A 57 -2.89 -19.44 22.37
CA ALA A 57 -2.35 -18.08 22.46
C ALA A 57 -2.27 -17.42 21.07
N VAL A 58 -1.82 -18.17 20.06
CA VAL A 58 -1.73 -17.70 18.67
C VAL A 58 -3.11 -17.38 18.10
N ILE A 59 -4.11 -18.25 18.29
CA ILE A 59 -5.48 -18.02 17.80
C ILE A 59 -6.09 -16.77 18.45
N ARG A 60 -5.92 -16.61 19.77
CA ARG A 60 -6.41 -15.44 20.50
C ARG A 60 -5.78 -14.16 19.96
N GLN A 61 -4.46 -14.14 19.77
CA GLN A 61 -3.76 -12.97 19.22
C GLN A 61 -4.14 -12.72 17.75
N GLY A 62 -4.25 -13.77 16.94
CA GLY A 62 -4.61 -13.70 15.52
C GLY A 62 -6.01 -13.13 15.29
N ARG A 63 -6.98 -13.43 16.18
CA ARG A 63 -8.32 -12.83 16.12
C ARG A 63 -8.29 -11.31 16.28
N TYR A 64 -7.46 -10.78 17.18
CA TYR A 64 -7.32 -9.33 17.35
C TYR A 64 -6.70 -8.67 16.11
N PHE A 65 -5.64 -9.28 15.55
CA PHE A 65 -5.04 -8.78 14.31
C PHE A 65 -6.02 -8.82 13.13
N LEU A 66 -6.82 -9.88 12.99
CA LEU A 66 -7.83 -9.97 11.93
C LEU A 66 -8.87 -8.86 12.04
N VAL A 67 -9.40 -8.60 13.23
CA VAL A 67 -10.35 -7.49 13.46
C VAL A 67 -9.68 -6.14 13.14
N ALA A 68 -8.43 -5.93 13.57
CA ALA A 68 -7.69 -4.71 13.28
C ALA A 68 -7.49 -4.48 11.77
N TYR A 69 -7.11 -5.52 11.02
CA TYR A 69 -6.98 -5.43 9.56
C TYR A 69 -8.31 -5.17 8.86
N VAL A 70 -9.40 -5.80 9.30
CA VAL A 70 -10.74 -5.55 8.75
C VAL A 70 -11.15 -4.10 9.00
N ILE A 71 -10.94 -3.57 10.20
CA ILE A 71 -11.22 -2.17 10.53
C ILE A 71 -10.34 -1.23 9.70
N MET A 72 -9.06 -1.53 9.51
CA MET A 72 -8.15 -0.71 8.69
C MET A 72 -8.55 -0.67 7.21
N ILE A 73 -9.16 -1.73 6.69
CA ILE A 73 -9.58 -1.82 5.27
C ILE A 73 -10.98 -1.20 5.06
N LEU A 74 -11.88 -1.36 6.04
CA LEU A 74 -13.29 -0.93 5.92
C LEU A 74 -13.60 0.42 6.58
N GLY A 75 -12.77 0.85 7.54
CA GLY A 75 -12.85 2.14 8.21
C GLY A 75 -12.11 3.22 7.46
#